data_AF-F8UM47-F1
#
_entry.id   AF-F8UM47-F1
#
_cell.length_a   1.000
_cell.length_b   1.000
_cell.length_c   1.000
_cell.angle_alpha   90.00
_cell.angle_beta   90.00
_cell.angle_gamma   90.00
#
_symmetry.space_group_name_H-M   'P 1'
#
loop_
_entity.id
_entity.type
_entity.pdbx_description
1 polymer ?
#
loop_
_entity_poly.entity_id
_entity_poly.type
_entity_poly.pdbx_seq_one_letter_code
_entity_poly.pdbx_strand_id
1 'polypeptide(L)'
;DAHHYLCKDVVPPHLLEAIESYCHGPISMEFAISKLRKSGNQRGLFVLRCSPKEFNKYFLTLAVGAYEDVEYKHCLITRSENGDYNLSGTKRSFRSLQELLKCYQKETVKSDGVIFQFSRCCSPKAKEKSSLLVCRSHRGLEVPLSPSLQRHNISQMVFHKIKKEDLDLGESQGQGTFTKIFKGIRKEQGDYGETHKTEVIVKVLDKAHRNYSESFFEAASMM
;
A
#
# COMPACT_ATOMS: atom_id res chain seq x y z
N ASP A 1 -3.79 3.42 -4.66
CA ASP A 1 -4.71 2.44 -4.09
C ASP A 1 -4.18 2.13 -2.70
N ALA A 2 -5.05 2.08 -1.67
CA ALA A 2 -4.62 1.96 -0.28
C ALA A 2 -4.40 0.50 0.16
N HIS A 3 -4.84 -0.47 -0.63
CA HIS A 3 -4.82 -1.91 -0.28
C HIS A 3 -4.12 -2.73 -1.36
N HIS A 4 -3.18 -2.13 -2.08
CA HIS A 4 -2.46 -2.74 -3.20
C HIS A 4 -0.95 -2.47 -3.11
N TYR A 5 -0.15 -3.29 -3.78
CA TYR A 5 1.30 -3.15 -3.87
C TYR A 5 1.77 -3.31 -5.32
N LEU A 6 2.89 -2.67 -5.66
CA LEU A 6 3.42 -2.66 -7.04
C LEU A 6 4.58 -3.65 -7.24
N CYS A 7 5.29 -4.02 -6.17
CA CYS A 7 6.44 -4.92 -6.23
C CYS A 7 6.41 -5.87 -5.03
N LYS A 8 6.58 -7.17 -5.29
CA LYS A 8 6.55 -8.22 -4.27
C LYS A 8 7.77 -8.20 -3.36
N ASP A 9 8.92 -7.76 -3.87
CA ASP A 9 10.19 -7.81 -3.12
C ASP A 9 10.25 -6.78 -1.99
N VAL A 10 9.40 -5.75 -2.05
CA VAL A 10 9.37 -4.63 -1.09
C VAL A 10 7.99 -4.42 -0.46
N VAL A 11 7.08 -5.38 -0.63
CA VAL A 11 5.73 -5.28 -0.05
C VAL A 11 5.80 -5.40 1.48
N PRO A 12 5.15 -4.49 2.23
CA PRO A 12 5.07 -4.64 3.69
C PRO A 12 4.36 -5.96 4.07
N PRO A 13 4.93 -6.79 4.96
CA PRO A 13 4.31 -8.07 5.35
C PRO A 13 2.87 -7.93 5.85
N HIS A 14 2.59 -6.87 6.63
CA HIS A 14 1.25 -6.62 7.14
C HIS A 14 0.23 -6.31 6.03
N LEU A 15 0.67 -5.73 4.90
CA LEU A 15 -0.21 -5.51 3.75
C LEU A 15 -0.60 -6.84 3.08
N LEU A 16 0.32 -7.81 3.02
CA LEU A 16 0.01 -9.16 2.52
C LEU A 16 -1.03 -9.85 3.39
N GLU A 17 -0.82 -9.86 4.72
CA GLU A 17 -1.78 -10.42 5.69
C GLU A 17 -3.17 -9.77 5.58
N ALA A 18 -3.20 -8.43 5.39
CA ALA A 18 -4.44 -7.70 5.21
C ALA A 18 -5.16 -8.09 3.91
N ILE A 19 -4.43 -8.28 2.81
CA ILE A 19 -4.99 -8.74 1.53
C ILE A 19 -5.58 -10.15 1.67
N GLU A 20 -4.88 -11.08 2.32
CA GLU A 20 -5.35 -12.47 2.51
C GLU A 20 -6.61 -12.60 3.38
N SER A 21 -6.77 -11.68 4.33
CA SER A 21 -7.92 -11.62 5.24
C SER A 21 -9.02 -10.68 4.77
N TYR A 22 -8.84 -10.01 3.62
CA TYR A 22 -9.70 -8.93 3.14
C TYR A 22 -9.89 -7.80 4.18
N CYS A 23 -8.88 -7.56 5.00
CA CYS A 23 -8.86 -6.51 6.00
C CYS A 23 -8.61 -5.16 5.34
N HIS A 24 -9.43 -4.17 5.68
CA HIS A 24 -9.12 -2.79 5.31
C HIS A 24 -8.02 -2.26 6.24
N GLY A 25 -7.18 -1.36 5.75
CA GLY A 25 -6.40 -0.46 6.60
C GLY A 25 -7.27 0.40 7.54
N PRO A 26 -6.69 1.42 8.20
CA PRO A 26 -7.35 2.25 9.20
C PRO A 26 -8.38 3.24 8.62
N ILE A 27 -9.37 2.72 7.90
CA ILE A 27 -10.49 3.47 7.35
C ILE A 27 -11.38 4.01 8.48
N SER A 28 -12.06 5.13 8.21
CA SER A 28 -13.01 5.71 9.16
C SER A 28 -14.20 4.78 9.44
N MET A 29 -14.83 4.98 10.59
CA MET A 29 -16.03 4.23 10.97
C MET A 29 -17.18 4.46 9.99
N GLU A 30 -17.37 5.71 9.59
CA GLU A 30 -18.41 6.17 8.66
C GLU A 30 -18.22 5.53 7.29
N PHE A 31 -16.97 5.37 6.84
CA PHE A 31 -16.67 4.70 5.58
C PHE A 31 -17.06 3.21 5.61
N ALA A 32 -16.74 2.51 6.70
CA ALA A 32 -17.13 1.11 6.88
C ALA A 32 -18.66 0.94 6.90
N ILE A 33 -19.36 1.82 7.61
CA ILE A 33 -20.84 1.86 7.65
C ILE A 33 -21.42 2.13 6.26
N SER A 34 -20.89 3.13 5.55
CA SER A 34 -21.29 3.45 4.18
C SER A 34 -21.15 2.24 3.24
N LYS A 35 -20.12 1.43 3.42
CA LYS A 35 -19.89 0.21 2.63
C LYS A 35 -20.94 -0.87 2.88
N LEU A 36 -21.35 -1.06 4.13
CA LEU A 36 -22.45 -1.96 4.49
C LEU A 36 -23.78 -1.45 3.90
N ARG A 37 -24.06 -0.14 4.01
CA ARG A 37 -25.26 0.49 3.43
C ARG A 37 -25.35 0.28 1.93
N LYS A 38 -24.27 0.55 1.20
CA LYS A 38 -24.17 0.34 -0.25
C LYS A 38 -24.32 -1.13 -0.66
N SER A 39 -24.10 -2.06 0.27
CA SER A 39 -24.29 -3.49 0.07
C SER A 39 -25.66 -3.98 0.56
N GLY A 40 -26.58 -3.05 0.88
CA GLY A 40 -27.96 -3.35 1.25
C GLY A 40 -28.16 -3.78 2.71
N ASN A 41 -27.17 -3.59 3.59
CA ASN A 41 -27.22 -4.04 5.00
C ASN A 41 -27.66 -5.51 5.16
N GLN A 42 -27.34 -6.36 4.19
CA GLN A 42 -27.78 -7.76 4.23
C GLN A 42 -27.23 -8.46 5.47
N ARG A 43 -28.08 -9.29 6.10
CA ARG A 43 -27.70 -10.04 7.29
C ARG A 43 -26.44 -10.86 7.03
N GLY A 44 -25.48 -10.71 7.92
CA GLY A 44 -24.20 -11.41 7.88
C GLY A 44 -23.12 -10.76 7.01
N LEU A 45 -23.40 -9.62 6.37
CA LEU A 45 -22.34 -8.79 5.80
C LEU A 45 -21.53 -8.11 6.90
N PHE A 46 -20.21 -8.10 6.72
CA PHE A 46 -19.30 -7.42 7.63
C PHE A 46 -18.17 -6.71 6.90
N VAL A 47 -17.58 -5.72 7.55
CA VAL A 47 -16.34 -5.06 7.15
C VAL A 47 -15.29 -5.33 8.21
N LEU A 48 -14.20 -6.01 7.83
CA LEU A 48 -13.01 -6.14 8.66
C LEU A 48 -12.08 -4.94 8.37
N ARG A 49 -11.64 -4.25 9.43
CA ARG A 49 -10.77 -3.06 9.31
C ARG A 49 -9.78 -2.94 10.47
N CYS A 50 -8.60 -2.39 10.22
CA CYS A 50 -7.69 -1.95 11.27
C CYS A 50 -8.32 -0.82 12.10
N SER A 51 -7.92 -0.71 13.36
CA SER A 51 -8.24 0.44 14.19
C SER A 51 -7.51 1.68 13.66
N PRO A 52 -8.18 2.85 13.56
CA PRO A 52 -7.52 4.10 13.19
C PRO A 52 -6.69 4.71 14.33
N LYS A 53 -6.74 4.11 15.54
CA LYS A 53 -6.08 4.65 16.74
C LYS A 53 -4.97 3.75 17.29
N GLU A 54 -5.10 2.43 17.13
CA GLU A 54 -4.24 1.46 17.83
C GLU A 54 -3.83 0.33 16.88
N PHE A 55 -2.53 0.12 16.67
CA PHE A 55 -2.02 -0.82 15.65
C PHE A 55 -2.44 -2.28 15.88
N ASN A 56 -2.52 -2.72 17.14
CA ASN A 56 -2.84 -4.11 17.50
C ASN A 56 -4.35 -4.35 17.69
N LYS A 57 -5.20 -3.45 17.17
CA LYS A 57 -6.65 -3.58 17.25
C LYS A 57 -7.28 -3.52 15.87
N TYR A 58 -8.31 -4.33 15.70
CA TYR A 58 -9.11 -4.43 14.49
C TYR A 58 -10.59 -4.41 14.89
N PHE A 59 -11.45 -4.12 13.94
CA PHE A 59 -12.88 -4.12 14.14
C PHE A 59 -13.58 -4.95 13.09
N LEU A 60 -14.50 -5.78 13.57
CA LEU A 60 -15.48 -6.45 12.75
C LEU A 60 -16.77 -5.61 12.81
N THR A 61 -17.00 -4.83 11.76
CA THR A 61 -18.14 -3.91 11.66
C THR A 61 -19.31 -4.59 10.97
N LEU A 62 -20.49 -4.57 11.61
CA LEU A 62 -21.68 -5.31 11.20
C LEU A 62 -22.91 -4.39 11.23
N ALA A 63 -23.90 -4.72 10.40
CA ALA A 63 -25.26 -4.23 10.56
C ALA A 63 -26.08 -5.26 11.34
N VAL A 64 -26.75 -4.84 12.41
CA VAL A 64 -27.60 -5.67 13.28
C VAL A 64 -28.97 -4.99 13.40
N GLY A 65 -30.04 -5.77 13.44
CA GLY A 65 -31.41 -5.26 13.47
C GLY A 65 -32.19 -5.58 12.19
N ALA A 66 -33.44 -5.14 12.14
CA ALA A 66 -34.36 -5.39 11.03
C ALA A 66 -34.79 -4.08 10.38
N TYR A 67 -34.81 -4.08 9.03
CA TYR A 67 -35.33 -3.05 8.11
C TYR A 67 -35.18 -1.57 8.53
N GLU A 68 -36.00 -1.08 9.45
CA GLU A 68 -36.06 0.33 9.86
C GLU A 68 -35.10 0.69 11.02
N ASP A 69 -34.75 -0.28 11.88
CA ASP A 69 -33.88 -0.09 13.05
C ASP A 69 -32.53 -0.80 12.88
N VAL A 70 -31.79 -0.42 11.83
CA VAL A 70 -30.43 -0.95 11.60
C VAL A 70 -29.42 -0.21 12.48
N GLU A 71 -28.88 -0.92 13.46
CA GLU A 71 -27.73 -0.48 14.24
C GLU A 71 -26.42 -1.03 13.66
N TYR A 72 -25.37 -0.22 13.74
CA TYR A 72 -24.02 -0.64 13.35
C TYR A 72 -23.20 -0.96 14.59
N LYS A 73 -22.70 -2.19 14.66
CA LYS A 73 -21.87 -2.67 15.78
C LYS A 73 -20.44 -2.86 15.31
N HIS A 74 -19.48 -2.63 16.21
CA HIS A 74 -18.06 -2.69 15.93
C HIS A 74 -17.39 -3.60 16.96
N CYS A 75 -17.36 -4.90 16.67
CA CYS A 75 -16.79 -5.88 17.60
C CYS A 75 -15.27 -5.80 17.54
N LEU A 76 -14.65 -5.68 18.71
CA LEU A 76 -13.20 -5.54 18.83
C LEU A 76 -12.49 -6.88 18.59
N ILE A 77 -11.45 -6.86 17.77
CA ILE A 77 -10.46 -7.93 17.66
C ILE A 77 -9.11 -7.36 18.12
N THR A 78 -8.44 -8.06 19.02
CA THR A 78 -7.10 -7.70 19.50
C THR A 78 -6.06 -8.67 18.96
N ARG A 79 -4.86 -8.15 18.69
CA ARG A 79 -3.66 -8.94 18.44
C ARG A 79 -2.77 -8.89 19.67
N SER A 80 -2.46 -10.06 20.24
CA SER A 80 -1.58 -10.17 21.39
C SER A 80 -0.11 -9.95 21.00
N GLU A 81 0.75 -9.81 22.01
CA GLU A 81 2.21 -9.74 21.81
C GLU A 81 2.77 -10.99 21.13
N ASN A 82 2.14 -12.14 21.37
CA ASN A 82 2.49 -13.43 20.74
C ASN A 82 2.00 -13.52 19.28
N GLY A 83 1.36 -12.47 18.76
CA GLY A 83 0.82 -12.41 17.40
C GLY A 83 -0.56 -13.04 17.23
N ASP A 84 -1.17 -13.55 18.29
CA ASP A 84 -2.46 -14.24 18.23
C ASP A 84 -3.63 -13.24 18.19
N TYR A 85 -4.64 -13.56 17.39
CA TYR A 85 -5.86 -12.79 17.24
C TYR A 85 -6.99 -13.34 18.11
N ASN A 86 -7.66 -12.47 18.85
CA ASN A 86 -8.84 -12.82 19.66
C ASN A 86 -9.98 -11.84 19.39
N LEU A 87 -11.18 -12.38 19.19
CA LEU A 87 -12.41 -11.59 19.11
C LEU A 87 -12.94 -11.36 20.53
N SER A 88 -13.13 -10.10 20.92
CA SER A 88 -13.61 -9.71 22.25
C SER A 88 -14.88 -10.47 22.64
N GLY A 89 -14.95 -10.95 23.88
CA GLY A 89 -16.06 -11.75 24.37
C GLY A 89 -16.00 -13.24 24.00
N THR A 90 -15.00 -13.67 23.23
CA THR A 90 -14.78 -15.09 22.89
C THR A 90 -13.53 -15.66 23.57
N LYS A 91 -13.51 -16.98 23.78
CA LYS A 91 -12.41 -17.67 24.47
C LYS A 91 -11.30 -18.20 23.56
N ARG A 92 -11.49 -18.19 22.23
CA ARG A 92 -10.54 -18.80 21.28
C ARG A 92 -9.54 -17.75 20.79
N SER A 93 -8.32 -18.19 20.52
CA SER A 93 -7.27 -17.38 19.91
C SER A 93 -6.78 -18.06 18.63
N PHE A 94 -6.33 -17.27 17.65
CA PHE A 94 -6.00 -17.75 16.31
C PHE A 94 -4.67 -17.17 15.84
N ARG A 95 -3.93 -17.89 14.99
CA ARG A 95 -2.64 -17.41 14.47
C ARG A 95 -2.81 -16.38 13.37
N SER A 96 -3.97 -16.34 12.73
CA SER A 96 -4.30 -15.36 11.70
C SER A 96 -5.74 -14.87 11.79
N LEU A 97 -6.01 -13.67 11.25
CA LEU A 97 -7.36 -13.16 11.06
C LEU A 97 -8.18 -14.09 10.16
N GLN A 98 -7.56 -14.75 9.18
CA GLN A 98 -8.25 -15.65 8.27
C GLN A 98 -8.78 -16.90 8.99
N GLU A 99 -8.00 -17.48 9.90
CA GLU A 99 -8.43 -18.59 10.75
C GLU A 99 -9.58 -18.18 11.67
N LEU A 100 -9.46 -17.02 12.32
CA LEU A 100 -10.51 -16.46 13.17
C LEU A 100 -11.82 -16.31 12.40
N LEU A 101 -11.77 -15.70 11.21
CA LEU A 101 -12.94 -15.50 10.37
C LEU A 101 -13.54 -16.84 9.94
N LYS A 102 -12.74 -17.79 9.44
CA LYS A 102 -13.22 -19.12 9.01
C LYS A 102 -13.90 -19.88 10.13
N CYS A 103 -13.35 -19.80 11.35
CA CYS A 103 -13.90 -20.44 12.54
C CYS A 103 -15.31 -19.90 12.88
N TYR A 104 -15.44 -18.57 12.93
CA TYR A 104 -16.67 -17.92 13.37
C TYR A 104 -17.72 -17.69 12.28
N GLN A 105 -17.38 -17.81 11.00
CA GLN A 105 -18.30 -17.58 9.87
C GLN A 105 -19.51 -18.53 9.86
N LYS A 106 -19.44 -19.67 10.55
CA LYS A 106 -20.52 -20.67 10.63
C LYS A 106 -21.17 -20.74 12.01
N GLU A 107 -20.68 -19.97 12.98
CA GLU A 107 -21.14 -20.00 14.36
C GLU A 107 -21.96 -18.75 14.70
N THR A 108 -22.85 -18.88 15.68
CA THR A 108 -23.45 -17.69 16.31
C THR A 108 -22.48 -17.17 17.35
N VAL A 109 -22.03 -15.94 17.18
CA VAL A 109 -20.98 -15.31 17.99
C VAL A 109 -21.62 -14.30 18.94
N LYS A 110 -21.14 -14.29 20.19
CA LYS A 110 -21.45 -13.25 21.17
C LYS A 110 -20.19 -12.43 21.45
N SER A 111 -20.22 -11.15 21.10
CA SER A 111 -19.11 -10.22 21.33
C SER A 111 -19.65 -8.88 21.81
N ASP A 112 -19.07 -8.34 22.88
CA ASP A 112 -19.45 -7.05 23.46
C ASP A 112 -20.96 -6.89 23.73
N GLY A 113 -21.60 -7.98 24.18
CA GLY A 113 -23.04 -8.04 24.46
C GLY A 113 -23.94 -8.21 23.24
N VAL A 114 -23.38 -8.18 22.03
CA VAL A 114 -24.10 -8.36 20.77
C VAL A 114 -24.01 -9.81 20.32
N ILE A 115 -25.13 -10.40 19.92
CA ILE A 115 -25.20 -11.73 19.31
C ILE A 115 -25.40 -11.57 17.80
N PHE A 116 -24.52 -12.15 17.01
CA PHE A 116 -24.58 -12.06 15.55
C PHE A 116 -24.01 -13.30 14.88
N GLN A 117 -24.30 -13.41 13.60
CA GLN A 117 -23.68 -14.38 12.69
C GLN A 117 -23.26 -13.62 11.44
N PHE A 118 -22.03 -13.83 11.00
CA PHE A 118 -21.50 -13.20 9.80
C PHE A 118 -21.10 -14.26 8.77
N SER A 119 -21.26 -13.93 7.50
CA SER A 119 -21.15 -14.89 6.39
C SER A 119 -20.29 -14.37 5.24
N ARG A 120 -20.27 -13.07 4.95
CA ARG A 120 -19.54 -12.54 3.79
C ARG A 120 -18.87 -11.20 4.09
N CYS A 121 -17.59 -11.11 3.77
CA CYS A 121 -16.81 -9.88 3.91
C CYS A 121 -17.10 -8.92 2.76
N CYS A 122 -17.32 -7.65 3.08
CA CYS A 122 -17.35 -6.54 2.13
C CYS A 122 -15.90 -6.08 1.88
N SER A 123 -15.14 -6.83 1.08
CA SER A 123 -13.70 -6.65 0.87
C SER A 123 -13.27 -5.28 0.31
N PRO A 124 -12.02 -4.83 0.54
CA PRO A 124 -11.45 -3.65 -0.10
C PRO A 124 -11.56 -3.75 -1.63
N LYS A 125 -11.99 -2.67 -2.29
CA LYS A 125 -12.11 -2.64 -3.76
C LYS A 125 -11.01 -1.77 -4.36
N ALA A 126 -10.57 -2.13 -5.56
CA ALA A 126 -9.60 -1.32 -6.29
C ALA A 126 -10.16 0.09 -6.51
N LYS A 127 -9.29 1.10 -6.35
CA LYS A 127 -9.64 2.53 -6.54
C LYS A 127 -10.75 3.06 -5.62
N GLU A 128 -11.03 2.40 -4.51
CA GLU A 128 -12.05 2.84 -3.57
C GLU A 128 -11.61 4.09 -2.80
N LYS A 129 -12.46 5.13 -2.78
CA LYS A 129 -12.13 6.42 -2.18
C LYS A 129 -12.45 6.44 -0.69
N SER A 130 -11.42 6.27 0.13
CA SER A 130 -11.49 6.39 1.60
C SER A 130 -10.58 7.51 2.10
N SER A 131 -10.61 7.77 3.41
CA SER A 131 -9.71 8.71 4.10
C SER A 131 -8.22 8.35 3.97
N LEU A 132 -7.89 7.15 3.50
CA LEU A 132 -6.51 6.70 3.27
C LEU A 132 -5.93 7.24 1.95
N LEU A 133 -6.75 7.81 1.07
CA LEU A 133 -6.28 8.38 -0.19
C LEU A 133 -6.13 9.89 -0.10
N VAL A 134 -4.94 10.38 -0.46
CA VAL A 134 -4.70 11.82 -0.61
C VAL A 134 -5.28 12.28 -1.94
N CYS A 135 -6.33 13.11 -1.86
CA CYS A 135 -6.88 13.79 -3.03
C CYS A 135 -6.11 15.09 -3.26
N ARG A 136 -5.42 15.21 -4.39
CA ARG A 136 -4.74 16.45 -4.78
C ARG A 136 -5.67 17.25 -5.68
N SER A 137 -6.09 18.44 -5.25
CA SER A 137 -6.95 19.30 -6.07
C SER A 137 -6.15 19.86 -7.24
N HIS A 138 -6.65 19.66 -8.44
CA HIS A 138 -6.09 20.23 -9.66
C HIS A 138 -6.50 21.71 -9.82
N ARG A 139 -6.32 22.53 -8.77
CA ARG A 139 -6.50 24.01 -8.79
C ARG A 139 -5.17 24.77 -8.74
N GLY A 140 -4.05 24.10 -8.95
CA GLY A 140 -2.91 24.71 -9.62
C GLY A 140 -3.03 24.35 -11.09
N LEU A 141 -2.61 25.26 -11.98
CA LEU A 141 -2.33 25.00 -13.39
C LEU A 141 -1.86 23.56 -13.56
N GLU A 142 -2.31 22.87 -14.62
CA GLU A 142 -1.69 21.64 -15.09
C GLU A 142 -0.19 21.72 -14.84
N VAL A 143 0.29 21.08 -13.78
CA VAL A 143 1.63 20.55 -13.81
C VAL A 143 1.43 19.45 -14.81
N PRO A 144 1.80 19.67 -16.08
CA PRO A 144 1.44 18.74 -17.11
C PRO A 144 2.13 17.43 -16.73
N LEU A 145 1.55 16.28 -17.08
CA LEU A 145 2.02 14.95 -16.69
C LEU A 145 3.42 14.64 -17.30
N SER A 146 4.46 15.44 -16.99
CA SER A 146 5.56 15.94 -17.87
C SER A 146 5.16 17.23 -18.59
N PRO A 147 6.01 18.29 -18.63
CA PRO A 147 5.70 19.53 -19.33
C PRO A 147 5.41 19.24 -20.82
N SER A 148 4.14 19.35 -21.23
CA SER A 148 3.72 19.19 -22.62
C SER A 148 3.98 20.45 -23.47
N LEU A 149 4.78 21.39 -22.97
CA LEU A 149 5.24 22.54 -23.72
C LEU A 149 6.76 22.44 -23.85
N GLN A 150 7.17 22.00 -25.03
CA GLN A 150 8.53 21.59 -25.40
C GLN A 150 8.92 20.25 -24.78
N ARG A 151 8.66 19.15 -25.52
CA ARG A 151 9.56 17.99 -25.46
C ARG A 151 10.94 18.54 -25.71
N HIS A 152 11.72 18.78 -24.66
CA HIS A 152 13.12 19.10 -24.80
C HIS A 152 13.70 17.87 -25.48
N ASN A 153 13.99 18.00 -26.77
CA ASN A 153 14.77 17.01 -27.48
C ASN A 153 15.92 16.63 -26.56
N ILE A 154 16.21 15.34 -26.34
CA ILE A 154 17.23 14.89 -25.36
C ILE A 154 18.56 15.67 -25.54
N SER A 155 18.82 16.17 -26.76
CA SER A 155 19.91 17.07 -27.12
C SER A 155 19.96 18.43 -26.40
N GLN A 156 18.87 18.90 -25.80
CA GLN A 156 18.76 20.16 -25.04
C GLN A 156 18.93 19.97 -23.53
N MET A 157 18.96 18.73 -23.04
CA MET A 157 19.15 18.46 -21.62
C MET A 157 20.63 18.60 -21.26
N VAL A 158 20.93 19.53 -20.33
CA VAL A 158 22.29 19.78 -19.85
C VAL A 158 22.43 19.17 -18.47
N PHE A 159 23.08 18.02 -18.39
CA PHE A 159 23.49 17.40 -17.13
C PHE A 159 24.94 16.95 -17.24
N HIS A 160 25.62 16.85 -16.09
CA HIS A 160 26.98 16.37 -16.02
C HIS A 160 27.04 14.90 -16.47
N LYS A 161 27.76 14.62 -17.57
CA LYS A 161 27.89 13.28 -18.12
C LYS A 161 29.10 12.59 -17.51
N ILE A 162 28.84 11.50 -16.79
CA ILE A 162 29.89 10.61 -16.29
C ILE A 162 30.21 9.60 -17.40
N LYS A 163 31.49 9.45 -17.74
CA LYS A 163 31.89 8.46 -18.75
C LYS A 163 31.74 7.06 -18.20
N LYS A 164 31.57 6.07 -19.09
CA LYS A 164 31.33 4.69 -18.66
C LYS A 164 32.55 4.10 -17.96
N GLU A 165 33.74 4.44 -18.44
CA GLU A 165 35.03 4.05 -17.87
C GLU A 165 35.26 4.58 -16.45
N ASP A 166 34.61 5.68 -16.10
CA ASP A 166 34.67 6.31 -14.79
C ASP A 166 33.64 5.74 -13.81
N LEU A 167 32.91 4.68 -14.21
CA LEU A 167 31.85 4.07 -13.41
C LEU A 167 31.96 2.54 -13.39
N ASP A 168 32.28 2.00 -12.21
CA ASP A 168 32.23 0.56 -11.97
C ASP A 168 30.84 0.17 -11.45
N LEU A 169 30.17 -0.76 -12.12
CA LEU A 169 28.92 -1.36 -11.66
C LEU A 169 29.21 -2.57 -10.77
N GLY A 170 28.61 -2.58 -9.58
CA GLY A 170 28.66 -3.68 -8.62
C GLY A 170 27.38 -4.51 -8.63
N GLU A 171 27.03 -5.03 -7.45
CA GLU A 171 25.88 -5.91 -7.26
C GLU A 171 24.53 -5.20 -7.47
N SER A 172 23.54 -6.00 -7.90
CA SER A 172 22.15 -5.57 -8.06
C SER A 172 21.50 -5.35 -6.69
N GLN A 173 20.94 -4.17 -6.48
CA GLN A 173 20.21 -3.79 -5.27
C GLN A 173 18.68 -3.93 -5.44
N GLY A 174 18.23 -4.34 -6.62
CA GLY A 174 16.82 -4.63 -6.90
C GLY A 174 16.36 -4.16 -8.27
N GLN A 175 15.10 -4.47 -8.57
CA GLN A 175 14.47 -4.15 -9.84
C GLN A 175 13.18 -3.34 -9.62
N GLY A 176 13.11 -2.19 -10.28
CA GLY A 176 11.88 -1.44 -10.45
C GLY A 176 11.12 -1.87 -11.71
N THR A 177 9.95 -1.30 -11.94
CA THR A 177 9.06 -1.66 -13.06
C THR A 177 9.73 -1.57 -14.44
N PHE A 178 10.59 -0.56 -14.65
CA PHE A 178 11.28 -0.32 -15.92
C PHE A 178 12.78 -0.03 -15.74
N THR A 179 13.31 -0.13 -14.52
CA THR A 179 14.72 0.16 -14.19
C THR A 179 15.32 -0.91 -13.30
N LYS A 180 16.62 -1.12 -13.40
CA LYS A 180 17.40 -1.93 -12.46
C LYS A 180 18.29 -1.02 -11.62
N ILE A 181 18.49 -1.37 -10.36
CA ILE A 181 19.28 -0.56 -9.42
C ILE A 181 20.51 -1.37 -9.04
N PHE A 182 21.67 -0.73 -9.12
CA PHE A 182 22.96 -1.33 -8.79
C PHE A 182 23.71 -0.44 -7.81
N LYS A 183 24.52 -1.06 -6.95
CA LYS A 183 25.59 -0.35 -6.27
C LYS A 183 26.72 -0.10 -7.29
N GLY A 184 27.41 1.02 -7.20
CA GLY A 184 28.54 1.32 -8.08
C GLY A 184 29.58 2.20 -7.42
N ILE A 185 30.71 2.38 -8.10
CA ILE A 185 31.79 3.29 -7.71
C ILE A 185 32.05 4.24 -8.87
N ARG A 186 31.85 5.55 -8.64
CA ARG A 186 32.28 6.62 -9.54
C ARG A 186 33.75 6.93 -9.24
N LYS A 187 34.57 7.01 -10.28
CA LYS A 187 35.96 7.47 -10.24
C LYS A 187 36.02 8.88 -10.83
N GLU A 188 36.74 9.78 -10.19
CA GLU A 188 36.93 11.15 -10.66
C GLU A 188 38.38 11.56 -10.46
N GLN A 189 38.97 12.22 -11.44
CA GLN A 189 40.34 12.71 -11.34
C GLN A 189 40.32 14.07 -10.63
N GLY A 190 40.96 14.14 -9.46
CA GLY A 190 41.11 15.36 -8.69
C GLY A 190 42.23 16.27 -9.21
N ASP A 191 42.25 17.50 -8.71
CA ASP A 191 43.13 18.58 -9.18
C ASP A 191 44.64 18.28 -9.04
N TYR A 192 45.01 17.34 -8.17
CA TYR A 192 46.39 16.94 -7.90
C TYR A 192 46.76 15.57 -8.52
N GLY A 193 45.97 15.06 -9.46
CA GLY A 193 46.20 13.76 -10.10
C GLY A 193 45.78 12.55 -9.26
N GLU A 194 45.21 12.79 -8.07
CA GLU A 194 44.60 11.74 -7.26
C GLU A 194 43.27 11.29 -7.86
N THR A 195 42.98 9.99 -7.80
CA THR A 195 41.68 9.45 -8.24
C THR A 195 40.74 9.33 -7.04
N HIS A 196 39.73 10.19 -6.97
CA HIS A 196 38.66 10.09 -5.99
C HIS A 196 37.69 8.98 -6.37
N LYS A 197 37.29 8.17 -5.38
CA LYS A 197 36.30 7.11 -5.53
C LYS A 197 35.10 7.42 -4.65
N THR A 198 33.91 7.43 -5.24
CA THR A 198 32.66 7.71 -4.54
C THR A 198 31.70 6.54 -4.75
N GLU A 199 31.18 5.98 -3.66
CA GLU A 199 30.09 5.02 -3.76
C GLU A 199 28.82 5.71 -4.28
N VAL A 200 28.18 5.10 -5.27
CA VAL A 200 26.99 5.64 -5.93
C VAL A 200 25.94 4.56 -6.09
N ILE A 201 24.68 4.98 -6.23
CA ILE A 201 23.60 4.13 -6.68
C ILE A 201 23.35 4.41 -8.16
N VAL A 202 23.46 3.37 -8.97
CA VAL A 202 23.28 3.45 -10.42
C VAL A 202 21.91 2.88 -10.78
N LYS A 203 21.02 3.73 -11.25
CA LYS A 203 19.72 3.34 -11.80
C LYS A 203 19.84 3.22 -13.32
N VAL A 204 19.51 2.05 -13.86
CA VAL A 204 19.67 1.72 -15.28
C VAL A 204 18.29 1.48 -15.88
N LEU A 205 17.91 2.25 -16.89
CA LEU A 205 16.71 2.02 -17.68
C LEU A 205 16.84 0.72 -18.49
N ASP A 206 15.85 -0.15 -18.42
CA ASP A 206 15.87 -1.40 -19.18
C ASP A 206 15.78 -1.12 -20.70
N LYS A 207 16.52 -1.89 -21.50
CA LYS A 207 16.51 -1.76 -22.97
C LYS A 207 15.12 -2.02 -23.55
N ALA A 208 14.30 -2.86 -22.92
CA ALA A 208 12.92 -3.09 -23.33
C ALA A 208 12.01 -1.84 -23.18
N HIS A 209 12.46 -0.85 -22.41
CA HIS A 209 11.72 0.34 -22.02
C HIS A 209 12.35 1.65 -22.51
N ARG A 210 13.08 1.58 -23.63
CA ARG A 210 13.74 2.75 -24.27
C ARG A 210 12.80 3.90 -24.61
N ASN A 211 11.51 3.63 -24.77
CA ASN A 211 10.48 4.65 -25.02
C ASN A 211 10.29 5.61 -23.82
N TYR A 212 10.83 5.29 -22.64
CA TYR A 212 10.82 6.17 -21.46
C TYR A 212 12.14 6.93 -21.25
N SER A 213 13.07 6.93 -22.22
CA SER A 213 14.38 7.56 -22.07
C SER A 213 14.30 9.05 -21.74
N GLU A 214 13.42 9.80 -22.40
CA GLU A 214 13.18 11.22 -22.16
C GLU A 214 12.78 11.49 -20.71
N SER A 215 11.70 10.86 -20.23
CA SER A 215 11.23 11.00 -18.85
C SER A 215 12.27 10.49 -17.82
N PHE A 216 13.06 9.49 -18.20
CA PHE A 216 14.12 8.97 -17.35
C PHE A 216 15.27 9.98 -17.16
N PHE A 217 15.67 10.66 -18.23
CA PHE A 217 16.67 11.74 -18.15
C PHE A 217 16.12 12.99 -17.46
N GLU A 218 14.86 13.33 -17.69
CA GLU A 218 14.19 14.46 -17.01
C GLU A 218 14.18 14.29 -15.49
N ALA A 219 13.79 13.11 -15.01
CA ALA A 219 13.83 12.80 -13.58
C ALA A 219 15.26 12.91 -13.00
N ALA A 220 16.29 12.56 -13.78
CA ALA A 220 17.68 12.70 -13.37
C ALA A 220 18.17 14.17 -13.37
N SER A 221 17.61 15.03 -14.23
CA SER A 221 17.98 16.45 -14.34
C SER A 221 17.37 17.32 -13.24
N MET A 222 16.33 16.86 -12.56
CA MET A 222 15.67 17.59 -11.46
C MET A 222 16.28 17.31 -10.08
N MET A 223 17.25 16.39 -9.98
CA MET A 223 17.96 16.03 -8.75
C MET A 223 19.29 16.75 -8.66
#